data_AF-A0A2V1CA65-F1
#
_entry.id   AF-A0A2V1CA65-F1
#
_cell.length_a   1.000
_cell.length_b   1.000
_cell.length_c   1.000
_cell.angle_alpha   90.00
_cell.angle_beta   90.00
_cell.angle_gamma   90.00
#
_symmetry.space_group_name_H-M   'P 1'
#
loop_
_entity.id
_entity.type
_entity.pdbx_description
1 polymer ?
#
loop_
_entity_poly.entity_id
_entity_poly.type
_entity_poly.pdbx_seq_one_letter_code
_entity_poly.pdbx_strand_id
1 'polypeptide(L)'
;MGIRHLTTFLRPYATAESLDGKQVVIDGPSFAHQVYYLCLKATPGARNALEAAPSYRKLVNTAIAWLDTVRASNVDIKKIYFDGFLPPAKLDVRLQRLQTSTHQLNQFHQSNNEPCRSSFPQPDTTPLSLFQNTAVRSGLTALPALSFVVPAILDALKSSSRYADLTEVVPGEADLYCARYLKQHGGLVFTSDSDLLVHDLGPRGGVSFFHDIESSGNDSSGILRTQTFQPAAISDRLALPESYGLHSLAFEIFMDAHGTFPKLLTQAQPLKAITNHPQMFEDFLKEYAPLPIESDLPTQSAENLRVLRTLDPRTSEYVLHFPSLAHIAGQPLVSGKLASPSPHIFLPFLLDCPVRTNAWEVSTATRQLAYGLVNIIVPTSEQASSVFEHRRQMEKSGGRELMLPEVSDIPEACITILEMFEDFRKKLLNFTQTQLWIAFAVHQDIEWSTANSRTAISQLFLQRMAYPKISDPSGYFGWDIVQFFAQLQGSLYSFRILQQITSLVVSTGSKASIPDTVHRLNSLLSSVPTLVDYPDLGTASSIVRKSEGLKFLKNLKEVMKVLDYASSAVAPGPAKSRKSSKKKRKRDQATSELPAGKAKSSNPFALLETG
;
A
#
# COMPACT_ATOMS: atom_id res chain seq x y z
N MET A 1 -5.30 -14.97 -6.11
CA MET A 1 -5.49 -13.97 -7.17
C MET A 1 -5.39 -14.70 -8.51
N GLY A 2 -5.69 -14.07 -9.64
CA GLY A 2 -5.58 -14.67 -10.98
C GLY A 2 -6.82 -15.40 -11.54
N ILE A 3 -6.61 -16.22 -12.58
CA ILE A 3 -7.66 -16.96 -13.30
C ILE A 3 -8.46 -17.88 -12.37
N ARG A 4 -9.74 -17.54 -12.23
CA ARG A 4 -10.69 -18.26 -11.38
C ARG A 4 -10.77 -19.74 -11.77
N HIS A 5 -10.82 -20.63 -10.78
CA HIS A 5 -10.91 -22.10 -10.95
C HIS A 5 -9.68 -22.80 -11.54
N LEU A 6 -8.69 -22.09 -12.09
CA LEU A 6 -7.49 -22.69 -12.69
C LEU A 6 -6.76 -23.62 -11.70
N THR A 7 -6.41 -23.12 -10.52
CA THR A 7 -5.73 -23.93 -9.49
C THR A 7 -6.59 -25.12 -9.05
N THR A 8 -7.91 -24.97 -8.97
CA THR A 8 -8.83 -26.07 -8.62
C THR A 8 -8.79 -27.18 -9.66
N PHE A 9 -8.81 -26.81 -10.95
CA PHE A 9 -8.76 -27.76 -12.06
C PHE A 9 -7.40 -28.44 -12.20
N LEU A 10 -6.32 -27.71 -11.94
CA LEU A 10 -4.96 -28.25 -12.07
C LEU A 10 -4.48 -29.00 -10.81
N ARG A 11 -5.18 -28.88 -9.68
CA ARG A 11 -4.83 -29.55 -8.41
C ARG A 11 -4.52 -31.05 -8.55
N PRO A 12 -5.28 -31.86 -9.29
CA PRO A 12 -5.00 -33.29 -9.44
C PRO A 12 -3.69 -33.61 -10.16
N TYR A 13 -3.10 -32.62 -10.84
CA TYR A 13 -1.87 -32.77 -11.62
C TYR A 13 -0.63 -32.26 -10.88
N ALA A 14 -0.80 -31.66 -9.69
CA ALA A 14 0.30 -31.25 -8.84
C ALA A 14 1.03 -32.45 -8.21
N THR A 15 2.32 -32.30 -7.93
CA THR A 15 3.14 -33.29 -7.25
C THR A 15 3.45 -32.86 -5.81
N ALA A 16 3.22 -33.74 -4.85
CA ALA A 16 3.54 -33.50 -3.45
C ALA A 16 5.02 -33.80 -3.19
N GLU A 17 5.81 -32.78 -2.88
CA GLU A 17 7.27 -32.88 -2.77
C GLU A 17 7.82 -32.22 -1.50
N SER A 18 9.02 -32.63 -1.09
CA SER A 18 9.80 -31.89 -0.10
C SER A 18 10.41 -30.64 -0.72
N LEU A 19 10.51 -29.58 0.06
CA LEU A 19 11.21 -28.35 -0.33
C LEU A 19 12.73 -28.43 -0.12
N ASP A 20 13.23 -29.47 0.54
CA ASP A 20 14.66 -29.66 0.79
C ASP A 20 15.50 -29.58 -0.50
N GLY A 21 16.51 -28.71 -0.51
CA GLY A 21 17.43 -28.50 -1.63
C GLY A 21 16.82 -27.76 -2.84
N LYS A 22 15.57 -27.29 -2.77
CA LYS A 22 14.92 -26.57 -3.88
C LYS A 22 15.43 -25.13 -3.98
N GLN A 23 15.55 -24.65 -5.21
CA GLN A 23 15.80 -23.23 -5.51
C GLN A 23 14.47 -22.52 -5.72
N VAL A 24 14.31 -21.36 -5.06
CA VAL A 24 13.03 -20.66 -5.02
C VAL A 24 13.18 -19.18 -5.32
N VAL A 25 12.25 -18.63 -6.10
CA VAL A 25 11.97 -17.19 -6.15
C VAL A 25 10.62 -16.91 -5.49
N ILE A 26 10.48 -15.71 -4.93
CA ILE A 26 9.29 -15.33 -4.16
C ILE A 26 8.63 -14.13 -4.84
N ASP A 27 7.34 -14.28 -5.13
CA ASP A 27 6.44 -13.18 -5.46
C ASP A 27 6.16 -12.36 -4.19
N GLY A 28 6.81 -11.20 -4.08
CA GLY A 28 6.84 -10.35 -2.90
C GLY A 28 5.49 -9.77 -2.50
N PRO A 29 4.68 -9.17 -3.40
CA PRO A 29 3.35 -8.67 -3.09
C PRO A 29 2.45 -9.78 -2.54
N SER A 30 2.48 -10.94 -3.19
CA SER A 30 1.67 -12.09 -2.78
C SER A 30 2.13 -12.68 -1.44
N PHE A 31 3.45 -12.72 -1.20
CA PHE A 31 4.05 -13.08 0.09
C PHE A 31 3.61 -12.14 1.21
N ALA A 32 3.63 -10.83 0.96
CA ALA A 32 3.26 -9.84 1.95
C ALA A 32 1.79 -10.00 2.40
N HIS A 33 0.89 -10.24 1.44
CA HIS A 33 -0.51 -10.54 1.73
C HIS A 33 -0.69 -11.88 2.47
N GLN A 34 0.07 -12.92 2.11
CA GLN A 34 0.05 -14.17 2.86
C GLN A 34 0.41 -13.96 4.34
N VAL A 35 1.50 -13.24 4.61
CA VAL A 35 1.93 -12.93 5.99
C VAL A 35 0.87 -12.14 6.75
N TYR A 36 0.21 -11.19 6.09
CA TYR A 36 -0.92 -10.45 6.68
C TYR A 36 -2.05 -11.40 7.10
N TYR A 37 -2.47 -12.32 6.22
CA TYR A 37 -3.52 -13.29 6.55
C TYR A 37 -3.09 -14.30 7.62
N LEU A 38 -1.80 -14.69 7.68
CA LEU A 38 -1.27 -15.49 8.79
C LEU A 38 -1.40 -14.76 10.12
N CYS A 39 -1.08 -13.46 10.15
CA CYS A 39 -1.24 -12.65 11.35
C CYS A 39 -2.71 -12.51 11.78
N LEU A 40 -3.64 -12.35 10.83
CA LEU A 40 -5.07 -12.27 11.16
C LEU A 40 -5.59 -13.57 11.82
N LYS A 41 -5.11 -14.74 11.39
CA LYS A 41 -5.48 -16.04 11.98
C LYS A 41 -5.01 -16.17 13.43
N ALA A 42 -3.90 -15.52 13.77
CA ALA A 42 -3.26 -15.56 15.08
C ALA A 42 -4.00 -14.77 16.19
N THR A 43 -5.19 -14.21 15.90
CA THR A 43 -5.92 -13.35 16.83
C THR A 43 -7.28 -13.96 17.20
N PRO A 44 -7.32 -15.04 18.01
CA PRO A 44 -8.56 -15.77 18.32
C PRO A 44 -9.61 -14.91 19.05
N GLY A 45 -9.17 -13.91 19.83
CA GLY A 45 -10.05 -13.02 20.58
C GLY A 45 -10.67 -11.87 19.78
N ALA A 46 -10.27 -11.65 18.51
CA ALA A 46 -10.80 -10.55 17.70
C ALA A 46 -12.20 -10.85 17.17
N ARG A 47 -13.07 -9.85 17.19
CA ARG A 47 -14.45 -9.94 16.67
C ARG A 47 -14.55 -9.57 15.20
N ASN A 48 -13.66 -8.70 14.74
CA ASN A 48 -13.68 -8.15 13.39
C ASN A 48 -12.27 -7.82 12.89
N ALA A 49 -12.18 -7.39 11.62
CA ALA A 49 -10.92 -7.08 10.96
C ALA A 49 -10.09 -5.98 11.64
N LEU A 50 -10.71 -4.92 12.19
CA LEU A 50 -9.97 -3.85 12.89
C LEU A 50 -9.32 -4.35 14.19
N GLU A 51 -10.02 -5.19 14.93
CA GLU A 51 -9.47 -5.80 16.16
C GLU A 51 -8.40 -6.86 15.88
N ALA A 52 -8.45 -7.51 14.72
CA ALA A 52 -7.49 -8.54 14.31
C ALA A 52 -6.25 -7.97 13.61
N ALA A 53 -6.32 -6.73 13.13
CA ALA A 53 -5.26 -6.06 12.39
C ALA A 53 -3.93 -6.11 13.16
N PRO A 54 -2.87 -6.72 12.60
CA PRO A 54 -1.56 -6.74 13.25
C PRO A 54 -0.91 -5.36 13.19
N SER A 55 -0.06 -5.05 14.17
CA SER A 55 0.89 -3.95 14.03
C SER A 55 1.90 -4.27 12.92
N TYR A 56 2.43 -3.24 12.26
CA TYR A 56 3.46 -3.44 11.22
C TYR A 56 4.71 -4.14 11.77
N ARG A 57 5.04 -3.94 13.06
CA ARG A 57 6.13 -4.67 13.73
C ARG A 57 5.86 -6.17 13.79
N LYS A 58 4.64 -6.58 14.18
CA LYS A 58 4.25 -8.00 14.20
C LYS A 58 4.26 -8.60 12.79
N LEU A 59 3.77 -7.84 11.80
CA LEU A 59 3.78 -8.23 10.39
C LEU A 59 5.20 -8.52 9.90
N VAL A 60 6.11 -7.56 10.07
CA VAL A 60 7.52 -7.66 9.67
C VAL A 60 8.23 -8.83 10.36
N ASN A 61 8.08 -8.96 11.68
CA ASN A 61 8.70 -10.06 12.42
C ASN A 61 8.20 -11.42 11.93
N THR A 62 6.91 -11.51 11.58
CA THR A 62 6.32 -12.74 11.02
C THR A 62 6.87 -13.04 9.63
N ALA A 63 7.06 -12.03 8.77
CA ALA A 63 7.66 -12.20 7.45
C ALA A 63 9.09 -12.73 7.53
N ILE A 64 9.93 -12.13 8.39
CA ILE A 64 11.32 -12.59 8.59
C ILE A 64 11.34 -14.01 9.15
N ALA A 65 10.55 -14.31 10.17
CA ALA A 65 10.48 -15.66 10.74
C ALA A 65 10.01 -16.71 9.72
N TRP A 66 9.09 -16.35 8.82
CA TRP A 66 8.62 -17.22 7.75
C TRP A 66 9.76 -17.56 6.78
N LEU A 67 10.50 -16.55 6.29
CA LEU A 67 11.62 -16.76 5.38
C LEU A 67 12.79 -17.49 6.05
N ASP A 68 13.03 -17.22 7.33
CA ASP A 68 14.07 -17.90 8.11
C ASP A 68 13.74 -19.40 8.24
N THR A 69 12.47 -19.74 8.47
CA THR A 69 12.03 -21.14 8.53
C THR A 69 12.17 -21.83 7.19
N VAL A 70 11.80 -21.16 6.08
CA VAL A 70 12.00 -21.71 4.72
C VAL A 70 13.48 -22.02 4.48
N ARG A 71 14.40 -21.10 4.81
CA ARG A 71 15.85 -21.35 4.65
C ARG A 71 16.36 -22.44 5.59
N ALA A 72 15.83 -22.53 6.82
CA ALA A 72 16.19 -23.57 7.77
C ALA A 72 15.83 -24.97 7.26
N SER A 73 14.81 -25.09 6.41
CA SER A 73 14.46 -26.33 5.69
C SER A 73 15.32 -26.56 4.43
N ASN A 74 16.53 -25.99 4.36
CA ASN A 74 17.49 -26.13 3.27
C ASN A 74 16.95 -25.69 1.89
N VAL A 75 16.08 -24.68 1.88
CA VAL A 75 15.61 -24.01 0.65
C VAL A 75 16.53 -22.85 0.30
N ASP A 76 16.96 -22.79 -0.95
CA ASP A 76 17.79 -21.69 -1.45
C ASP A 76 16.93 -20.61 -2.11
N ILE A 77 16.64 -19.56 -1.35
CA ILE A 77 15.90 -18.38 -1.85
C ILE A 77 16.85 -17.55 -2.72
N LYS A 78 16.56 -17.51 -4.02
CA LYS A 78 17.36 -16.82 -5.04
C LYS A 78 17.01 -15.35 -5.17
N LYS A 79 15.71 -15.03 -5.23
CA LYS A 79 15.19 -13.66 -5.42
C LYS A 79 13.81 -13.48 -4.78
N ILE A 80 13.53 -12.24 -4.37
CA ILE A 80 12.23 -11.78 -3.89
C ILE A 80 11.88 -10.52 -4.68
N TYR A 81 10.91 -10.64 -5.58
CA TYR A 81 10.53 -9.55 -6.50
C TYR A 81 9.30 -8.81 -6.00
N PHE A 82 9.36 -7.48 -6.00
CA PHE A 82 8.26 -6.58 -5.68
C PHE A 82 7.88 -5.72 -6.88
N ASP A 83 6.58 -5.49 -7.07
CA ASP A 83 6.09 -4.60 -8.12
C ASP A 83 6.71 -3.20 -7.98
N GLY A 84 7.19 -2.65 -9.09
CA GLY A 84 7.62 -1.26 -9.16
C GLY A 84 6.81 -0.44 -10.15
N PHE A 85 6.12 -1.05 -11.10
CA PHE A 85 5.26 -0.34 -12.04
C PHE A 85 4.10 -1.22 -12.49
N LEU A 86 2.91 -0.63 -12.59
CA LEU A 86 1.78 -1.32 -13.20
C LEU A 86 1.46 -0.71 -14.57
N PRO A 87 1.26 -1.54 -15.62
CA PRO A 87 0.90 -1.05 -16.93
C PRO A 87 -0.38 -0.20 -16.96
N PRO A 88 -0.44 0.87 -17.78
CA PRO A 88 -1.64 1.70 -17.96
C PRO A 88 -2.90 0.91 -18.37
N ALA A 89 -2.73 -0.21 -19.09
CA ALA A 89 -3.83 -1.09 -19.47
C ALA A 89 -4.59 -1.68 -18.26
N LYS A 90 -3.99 -1.71 -17.07
CA LYS A 90 -4.61 -2.18 -15.83
C LYS A 90 -5.26 -1.06 -15.00
N LEU A 91 -5.41 0.16 -15.56
CA LEU A 91 -6.05 1.28 -14.87
C LEU A 91 -7.46 0.95 -14.39
N ASP A 92 -8.29 0.38 -15.26
CA ASP A 92 -9.68 0.01 -14.94
C ASP A 92 -9.75 -1.05 -13.83
N VAL A 93 -8.84 -2.01 -13.86
CA VAL A 93 -8.72 -3.04 -12.82
C VAL A 93 -8.42 -2.40 -11.47
N ARG A 94 -7.56 -1.37 -11.42
CA ARG A 94 -7.27 -0.64 -10.17
C ARG A 94 -8.45 0.17 -9.67
N LEU A 95 -9.13 0.88 -10.57
CA LEU A 95 -10.34 1.61 -10.22
C LEU A 95 -11.40 0.66 -9.65
N GLN A 96 -11.57 -0.51 -10.25
CA GLN A 96 -12.48 -1.54 -9.75
C GLN A 96 -12.05 -2.05 -8.36
N ARG A 97 -10.77 -2.40 -8.15
CA ARG A 97 -10.25 -2.85 -6.84
C ARG A 97 -10.45 -1.77 -5.76
N LEU A 98 -10.24 -0.50 -6.10
CA LEU A 98 -10.44 0.64 -5.21
C LEU A 98 -11.92 0.84 -4.86
N GLN A 99 -12.82 0.69 -5.84
CA GLN A 99 -14.27 0.73 -5.64
C GLN A 99 -14.74 -0.41 -4.74
N THR A 100 -14.26 -1.65 -4.98
CA THR A 100 -14.55 -2.80 -4.11
C THR A 100 -14.07 -2.55 -2.68
N SER A 101 -12.85 -2.03 -2.51
CA SER A 101 -12.31 -1.72 -1.18
C SER A 101 -13.12 -0.63 -0.46
N THR A 102 -13.54 0.40 -1.21
CA THR A 102 -14.41 1.46 -0.68
C THR A 102 -15.77 0.92 -0.27
N HIS A 103 -16.36 0.04 -1.09
CA HIS A 103 -17.64 -0.59 -0.78
C HIS A 103 -17.56 -1.46 0.48
N GLN A 104 -16.50 -2.28 0.62
CA GLN A 104 -16.26 -3.09 1.82
C GLN A 104 -16.16 -2.24 3.08
N LEU A 105 -15.39 -1.14 3.05
CA LEU A 105 -15.26 -0.22 4.18
C LEU A 105 -16.60 0.46 4.51
N ASN A 106 -17.39 0.86 3.51
CA ASN A 106 -18.71 1.45 3.71
C ASN A 106 -19.70 0.46 4.35
N GLN A 107 -19.74 -0.79 3.87
CA GLN A 107 -20.55 -1.85 4.45
C GLN A 107 -20.14 -2.16 5.89
N PHE A 108 -18.83 -2.21 6.14
CA PHE A 108 -18.29 -2.41 7.48
C PHE A 108 -18.71 -1.27 8.42
N HIS A 109 -18.59 -0.01 7.99
CA HIS A 109 -19.01 1.15 8.77
C HIS A 109 -20.52 1.13 9.09
N GLN A 110 -21.37 0.81 8.13
CA GLN A 110 -22.83 0.72 8.33
C GLN A 110 -23.23 -0.37 9.32
N SER A 111 -22.48 -1.48 9.36
CA SER A 111 -22.74 -2.60 10.27
C SER A 111 -22.05 -2.45 11.64
N ASN A 112 -21.11 -1.51 11.79
CA ASN A 112 -20.31 -1.31 13.01
C ASN A 112 -20.24 0.17 13.39
N ASN A 113 -21.27 0.68 14.08
CA ASN A 113 -21.25 2.03 14.67
C ASN A 113 -20.11 2.20 15.69
N GLU A 114 -19.77 1.12 16.39
CA GLU A 114 -18.65 0.99 17.32
C GLU A 114 -17.59 0.07 16.69
N PRO A 115 -16.63 0.60 15.92
CA PRO A 115 -15.75 -0.19 15.06
C PRO A 115 -14.90 -1.23 15.79
N CYS A 116 -14.50 -0.99 17.03
CA CYS A 116 -13.68 -1.92 17.80
C CYS A 116 -13.77 -1.66 19.31
N ARG A 117 -13.43 -2.66 20.13
CA ARG A 117 -13.26 -2.49 21.58
C ARG A 117 -12.12 -1.55 21.91
N SER A 118 -12.27 -0.76 22.97
CA SER A 118 -11.20 0.08 23.52
C SER A 118 -10.02 -0.73 24.07
N SER A 119 -10.27 -1.96 24.49
CA SER A 119 -9.25 -2.93 24.91
C SER A 119 -9.17 -4.08 23.90
N PHE A 120 -8.12 -4.07 23.08
CA PHE A 120 -7.93 -5.11 22.06
C PHE A 120 -7.57 -6.46 22.68
N PRO A 121 -8.05 -7.58 22.15
CA PRO A 121 -7.57 -8.89 22.57
C PRO A 121 -6.04 -8.91 22.42
N GLN A 122 -5.34 -9.39 23.46
CA GLN A 122 -3.89 -9.54 23.35
C GLN A 122 -3.59 -10.61 22.29
N PRO A 123 -2.55 -10.39 21.45
CA PRO A 123 -2.07 -11.44 20.58
C PRO A 123 -1.70 -12.64 21.45
N ASP A 124 -2.06 -13.83 21.01
CA ASP A 124 -1.78 -15.03 21.77
C ASP A 124 -0.26 -15.18 21.96
N THR A 125 0.16 -15.60 23.16
CA THR A 125 1.59 -15.81 23.47
C THR A 125 2.13 -17.09 22.85
N THR A 126 1.23 -17.92 22.30
CA THR A 126 1.58 -19.12 21.55
C THR A 126 2.36 -18.76 20.28
N PRO A 127 3.43 -19.50 19.96
CA PRO A 127 4.14 -19.34 18.70
C PRO A 127 3.18 -19.47 17.51
N LEU A 128 3.23 -18.49 16.61
CA LEU A 128 2.41 -18.52 15.41
C LEU A 128 2.81 -19.74 14.56
N SER A 129 1.86 -20.60 14.24
CA SER A 129 2.11 -21.68 13.30
C SER A 129 2.16 -21.15 11.87
N LEU A 130 3.38 -20.87 11.39
CA LEU A 130 3.66 -20.20 10.12
C LEU A 130 3.24 -21.02 8.88
N PHE A 131 3.18 -22.35 9.01
CA PHE A 131 2.91 -23.30 7.92
C PHE A 131 1.72 -24.23 8.24
N GLN A 132 0.70 -23.69 8.93
CA GLN A 132 -0.57 -24.38 9.13
C GLN A 132 -1.63 -23.86 8.15
N ASN A 133 -2.30 -24.79 7.50
CA ASN A 133 -3.33 -24.50 6.53
C ASN A 133 -4.72 -24.39 7.18
N THR A 134 -4.92 -23.33 7.96
CA THR A 134 -6.23 -23.01 8.54
C THR A 134 -6.84 -21.80 7.84
N ALA A 135 -8.13 -21.86 7.50
CA ALA A 135 -8.83 -20.73 6.88
C ALA A 135 -8.93 -19.53 7.85
N VAL A 136 -8.87 -18.30 7.31
CA VAL A 136 -9.17 -17.09 8.10
C VAL A 136 -10.68 -17.04 8.33
N ARG A 137 -11.12 -16.72 9.55
CA ARG A 137 -12.55 -16.50 9.84
C ARG A 137 -13.06 -15.33 8.99
N SER A 138 -14.19 -15.51 8.30
CA SER A 138 -14.75 -14.53 7.35
C SER A 138 -14.97 -13.14 7.94
N GLY A 139 -15.33 -13.04 9.23
CA GLY A 139 -15.49 -11.75 9.92
C GLY A 139 -14.18 -10.94 10.06
N LEU A 140 -13.01 -11.60 10.00
CA LEU A 140 -11.70 -10.94 10.07
C LEU A 140 -11.21 -10.44 8.71
N THR A 141 -11.88 -10.83 7.62
CA THR A 141 -11.59 -10.39 6.25
C THR A 141 -12.67 -9.46 5.71
N ALA A 142 -13.52 -8.90 6.58
CA ALA A 142 -14.60 -7.99 6.22
C ALA A 142 -14.11 -6.60 5.77
N LEU A 143 -12.84 -6.28 6.01
CA LEU A 143 -12.17 -5.08 5.51
C LEU A 143 -11.04 -5.45 4.54
N PRO A 144 -10.64 -4.51 3.65
CA PRO A 144 -9.42 -4.63 2.88
C PRO A 144 -8.20 -4.86 3.77
N ALA A 145 -7.12 -5.38 3.17
CA ALA A 145 -5.83 -5.50 3.86
C ALA A 145 -5.31 -4.14 4.35
N LEU A 146 -4.49 -4.16 5.40
CA LEU A 146 -3.84 -2.94 5.91
C LEU A 146 -3.01 -2.24 4.82
N SER A 147 -3.02 -0.92 4.87
CA SER A 147 -2.55 -0.06 3.77
C SER A 147 -1.08 -0.29 3.41
N PHE A 148 -0.22 -0.50 4.41
CA PHE A 148 1.23 -0.53 4.21
C PHE A 148 1.84 -1.93 4.37
N VAL A 149 1.06 -3.00 4.14
CA VAL A 149 1.52 -4.39 4.28
C VAL A 149 2.75 -4.67 3.42
N VAL A 150 2.66 -4.35 2.12
CA VAL A 150 3.74 -4.56 1.16
C VAL A 150 4.98 -3.72 1.50
N PRO A 151 4.90 -2.38 1.66
CA PRO A 151 6.08 -1.59 1.97
C PRO A 151 6.73 -1.87 3.31
N ALA A 152 5.95 -2.21 4.35
CA ALA A 152 6.53 -2.54 5.66
C ALA A 152 7.43 -3.77 5.56
N ILE A 153 6.99 -4.80 4.83
CA ILE A 153 7.79 -6.01 4.60
C ILE A 153 8.98 -5.72 3.70
N LEU A 154 8.79 -4.98 2.60
CA LEU A 154 9.89 -4.59 1.72
C LEU A 154 11.01 -3.86 2.48
N ASP A 155 10.68 -2.87 3.30
CA ASP A 155 11.64 -2.12 4.12
C ASP A 155 12.45 -3.03 5.04
N ALA A 156 11.77 -3.96 5.69
CA ALA A 156 12.42 -4.90 6.60
C ALA A 156 13.36 -5.85 5.87
N LEU A 157 12.97 -6.34 4.69
CA LEU A 157 13.83 -7.19 3.86
C LEU A 157 15.05 -6.42 3.36
N LYS A 158 14.87 -5.18 2.90
CA LYS A 158 15.98 -4.30 2.47
C LYS A 158 16.91 -3.89 3.61
N SER A 159 16.40 -3.83 4.84
CA SER A 159 17.21 -3.54 6.03
C SER A 159 17.88 -4.79 6.61
N SER A 160 17.48 -5.99 6.16
CA SER A 160 18.05 -7.26 6.63
C SER A 160 19.30 -7.60 5.85
N SER A 161 20.42 -7.81 6.55
CA SER A 161 21.67 -8.28 5.95
C SER A 161 21.55 -9.63 5.23
N ARG A 162 20.51 -10.42 5.55
CA ARG A 162 20.24 -11.72 4.93
C ARG A 162 19.44 -11.63 3.63
N TYR A 163 18.56 -10.64 3.51
CA TYR A 163 17.57 -10.57 2.43
C TYR A 163 17.72 -9.35 1.51
N ALA A 164 18.53 -8.36 1.89
CA ALA A 164 18.67 -7.11 1.13
C ALA A 164 19.08 -7.34 -0.33
N ASP A 165 20.09 -8.19 -0.58
CA ASP A 165 20.62 -8.47 -1.93
C ASP A 165 19.70 -9.41 -2.75
N LEU A 166 18.82 -10.14 -2.07
CA LEU A 166 17.84 -11.02 -2.69
C LEU A 166 16.56 -10.26 -3.09
N THR A 167 16.29 -9.12 -2.44
CA THR A 167 15.05 -8.37 -2.60
C THR A 167 15.22 -7.28 -3.65
N GLU A 168 14.28 -7.15 -4.57
CA GLU A 168 14.32 -6.15 -5.64
C GLU A 168 12.92 -5.63 -5.98
N VAL A 169 12.79 -4.32 -6.15
CA VAL A 169 11.62 -3.70 -6.76
C VAL A 169 11.90 -3.61 -8.26
N VAL A 170 11.10 -4.30 -9.05
CA VAL A 170 11.32 -4.45 -10.49
C VAL A 170 10.56 -3.38 -11.26
N PRO A 171 11.02 -2.95 -12.44
CA PRO A 171 10.36 -1.89 -13.21
C PRO A 171 9.13 -2.42 -13.97
N GLY A 172 8.26 -3.15 -13.29
CA GLY A 172 7.10 -3.83 -13.83
C GLY A 172 6.39 -4.62 -12.73
N GLU A 173 5.67 -5.67 -13.14
CA GLU A 173 5.00 -6.61 -12.23
C GLU A 173 5.95 -7.73 -11.81
N ALA A 174 5.91 -8.13 -10.53
CA ALA A 174 6.82 -9.11 -9.97
C ALA A 174 6.67 -10.52 -10.57
N ASP A 175 5.47 -10.87 -11.02
CA ASP A 175 5.13 -12.15 -11.67
C ASP A 175 5.94 -12.38 -12.95
N LEU A 176 6.05 -11.36 -13.82
CA LEU A 176 6.84 -11.40 -15.05
C LEU A 176 8.32 -11.66 -14.76
N TYR A 177 8.85 -11.08 -13.69
CA TYR A 177 10.25 -11.26 -13.28
C TYR A 177 10.48 -12.63 -12.65
N CYS A 178 9.51 -13.13 -11.87
CA CYS A 178 9.53 -14.51 -11.38
C CYS A 178 9.53 -15.50 -12.55
N ALA A 179 8.63 -15.33 -13.52
CA ALA A 179 8.54 -16.18 -14.70
C ALA A 179 9.82 -16.15 -15.53
N ARG A 180 10.38 -14.96 -15.79
CA ARG A 180 11.66 -14.80 -16.48
C ARG A 180 12.79 -15.55 -15.78
N TYR A 181 12.89 -15.42 -14.46
CA TYR A 181 13.92 -16.12 -13.69
C TYR A 181 13.80 -17.64 -13.85
N LEU A 182 12.58 -18.18 -13.67
CA LEU A 182 12.31 -19.62 -13.80
C LEU A 182 12.57 -20.14 -15.21
N LYS A 183 12.17 -19.40 -16.25
CA LYS A 183 12.42 -19.78 -17.64
C LYS A 183 13.92 -19.96 -17.94
N GLN A 184 14.77 -19.11 -17.34
CA GLN A 184 16.21 -19.14 -17.55
C GLN A 184 16.92 -20.19 -16.66
N HIS A 185 16.50 -20.33 -15.40
CA HIS A 185 17.26 -21.08 -14.39
C HIS A 185 16.55 -22.37 -13.91
N GLY A 186 15.25 -22.50 -14.16
CA GLY A 186 14.37 -23.49 -13.52
C GLY A 186 14.06 -23.13 -12.07
N GLY A 187 13.52 -24.11 -11.33
CA GLY A 187 13.21 -23.97 -9.89
C GLY A 187 11.73 -23.70 -9.63
N LEU A 188 11.42 -23.16 -8.46
CA LEU A 188 10.05 -22.91 -8.02
C LEU A 188 9.80 -21.43 -7.76
N VAL A 189 8.59 -20.96 -8.07
CA VAL A 189 8.08 -19.67 -7.58
C VAL A 189 7.08 -19.93 -6.46
N PHE A 190 7.24 -19.20 -5.35
CA PHE A 190 6.23 -19.14 -4.30
C PHE A 190 5.30 -17.95 -4.52
N THR A 191 4.00 -18.22 -4.62
CA THR A 191 2.97 -17.20 -4.89
C THR A 191 1.59 -17.62 -4.33
N SER A 192 0.62 -16.71 -4.32
CA SER A 192 -0.83 -16.97 -4.20
C SER A 192 -1.60 -16.54 -5.46
N ASP A 193 -0.89 -16.19 -6.54
CA ASP A 193 -1.47 -15.81 -7.83
C ASP A 193 -1.43 -16.99 -8.81
N SER A 194 -2.59 -17.40 -9.31
CA SER A 194 -2.69 -18.49 -10.26
C SER A 194 -2.22 -18.11 -11.66
N ASP A 195 -2.08 -16.82 -11.97
CA ASP A 195 -1.65 -16.35 -13.29
C ASP A 195 -0.24 -16.82 -13.63
N LEU A 196 0.62 -17.03 -12.62
CA LEU A 196 1.95 -17.63 -12.77
C LEU A 196 1.94 -19.03 -13.38
N LEU A 197 0.83 -19.77 -13.35
CA LEU A 197 0.70 -21.05 -14.05
C LEU A 197 0.57 -20.90 -15.57
N VAL A 198 0.15 -19.73 -16.04
CA VAL A 198 -0.07 -19.43 -17.46
C VAL A 198 1.20 -18.86 -18.09
N HIS A 199 2.00 -18.11 -17.33
CA HIS A 199 3.31 -17.64 -17.80
C HIS A 199 4.22 -18.78 -18.26
N ASP A 200 5.06 -18.50 -19.25
CA ASP A 200 6.11 -19.42 -19.67
C ASP A 200 7.25 -19.47 -18.62
N LEU A 201 7.21 -20.51 -17.79
CA LEU A 201 8.23 -20.79 -16.76
C LEU A 201 9.37 -21.69 -17.29
N GLY A 202 9.37 -22.03 -18.58
CA GLY A 202 10.27 -23.03 -19.16
C GLY A 202 9.98 -24.47 -18.70
N PRO A 203 10.73 -25.46 -19.22
CA PRO A 203 10.45 -26.88 -19.00
C PRO A 203 10.69 -27.35 -17.56
N ARG A 204 11.50 -26.61 -16.77
CA ARG A 204 11.91 -26.96 -15.40
C ARG A 204 11.39 -25.98 -14.34
N GLY A 205 10.55 -25.02 -14.74
CA GLY A 205 9.94 -24.07 -13.82
C GLY A 205 8.64 -24.63 -13.24
N GLY A 206 8.40 -24.39 -11.96
CA GLY A 206 7.17 -24.78 -11.29
C GLY A 206 6.65 -23.72 -10.33
N VAL A 207 5.39 -23.84 -9.97
CA VAL A 207 4.68 -22.98 -9.03
C VAL A 207 4.37 -23.78 -7.78
N SER A 208 4.62 -23.20 -6.61
CA SER A 208 4.15 -23.70 -5.33
C SER A 208 3.36 -22.59 -4.65
N PHE A 209 2.11 -22.87 -4.26
CA PHE A 209 1.30 -21.84 -3.63
C PHE A 209 1.60 -21.74 -2.14
N PHE A 210 1.59 -20.52 -1.59
CA PHE A 210 1.87 -20.31 -0.17
C PHE A 210 0.95 -21.12 0.76
N HIS A 211 -0.32 -21.30 0.41
CA HIS A 211 -1.26 -22.10 1.20
C HIS A 211 -1.02 -23.61 1.10
N ASP A 212 -0.20 -24.07 0.15
CA ASP A 212 0.17 -25.48 0.01
C ASP A 212 1.47 -25.83 0.72
N ILE A 213 2.19 -24.84 1.29
CA ILE A 213 3.43 -25.08 2.05
C ILE A 213 3.07 -25.42 3.49
N GLU A 214 3.39 -26.64 3.90
CA GLU A 214 3.02 -27.20 5.19
C GLU A 214 4.24 -27.83 5.89
N SER A 215 4.26 -27.75 7.23
CA SER A 215 5.24 -28.48 8.03
C SER A 215 4.82 -29.94 8.14
N SER A 216 5.74 -30.89 7.93
CA SER A 216 5.44 -32.31 8.16
C SER A 216 5.20 -32.54 9.66
N GLY A 217 3.96 -32.80 10.03
CA GLY A 217 3.44 -32.65 11.39
C GLY A 217 3.91 -33.63 12.47
N ASN A 218 5.04 -34.33 12.32
CA ASN A 218 5.58 -35.23 13.34
C ASN A 218 7.11 -35.32 13.39
N ASP A 219 7.85 -34.70 12.48
CA ASP A 219 9.31 -34.83 12.45
C ASP A 219 9.98 -33.65 13.17
N SER A 220 10.88 -33.98 14.09
CA SER A 220 11.83 -33.07 14.73
C SER A 220 12.80 -32.38 13.74
N SER A 221 12.67 -32.68 12.43
CA SER A 221 13.51 -32.18 11.34
C SER A 221 13.07 -30.83 10.76
N GLY A 222 11.84 -30.35 11.03
CA GLY A 222 11.37 -29.06 10.50
C GLY A 222 11.29 -28.99 8.97
N ILE A 223 11.17 -30.14 8.28
CA ILE A 223 11.12 -30.21 6.82
C ILE A 223 9.75 -29.72 6.32
N LEU A 224 9.80 -28.75 5.40
CA LEU A 224 8.62 -28.24 4.70
C LEU A 224 8.31 -29.08 3.47
N ARG A 225 7.01 -29.26 3.21
CA ARG A 225 6.48 -29.93 2.02
C ARG A 225 5.54 -28.99 1.28
N THR A 226 5.37 -29.23 -0.01
CA THR A 226 4.42 -28.46 -0.82
C THR A 226 3.82 -29.25 -1.97
N GLN A 227 2.80 -28.67 -2.60
CA GLN A 227 2.30 -29.07 -3.91
C GLN A 227 3.01 -28.26 -5.00
N THR A 228 3.67 -28.96 -5.92
CA THR A 228 4.37 -28.36 -7.05
C THR A 228 3.54 -28.53 -8.32
N PHE A 229 3.31 -27.43 -9.02
CA PHE A 229 2.65 -27.38 -10.30
C PHE A 229 3.67 -27.02 -11.37
N GLN A 230 3.99 -27.94 -12.27
CA GLN A 230 4.94 -27.68 -13.36
C GLN A 230 4.18 -27.49 -14.68
N PRO A 231 3.99 -26.26 -15.17
CA PRO A 231 3.12 -25.95 -16.33
C PRO A 231 3.37 -26.81 -17.58
N ALA A 232 4.64 -27.04 -17.92
CA ALA A 232 5.03 -27.87 -19.06
C ALA A 232 4.57 -29.33 -18.87
N ALA A 233 4.92 -29.95 -17.74
CA ALA A 233 4.53 -31.33 -17.44
C ALA A 233 3.02 -31.51 -17.31
N ILE A 234 2.30 -30.50 -16.82
CA ILE A 234 0.84 -30.51 -16.75
C ILE A 234 0.25 -30.45 -18.16
N SER A 235 0.79 -29.59 -19.03
CA SER A 235 0.35 -29.47 -20.43
C SER A 235 0.50 -30.78 -21.19
N ASP A 236 1.62 -31.48 -21.00
CA ASP A 236 1.88 -32.80 -21.59
C ASP A 236 0.86 -33.85 -21.11
N ARG A 237 0.61 -33.90 -19.80
CA ARG A 237 -0.37 -34.84 -19.20
C ARG A 237 -1.80 -34.58 -19.66
N LEU A 238 -2.12 -33.34 -19.97
CA LEU A 238 -3.44 -32.92 -20.47
C LEU A 238 -3.56 -33.05 -21.99
N ALA A 239 -2.49 -33.44 -22.69
CA ALA A 239 -2.39 -33.49 -24.15
C ALA A 239 -2.81 -32.16 -24.81
N LEU A 240 -2.39 -31.04 -24.22
CA LEU A 240 -2.62 -29.71 -24.80
C LEU A 240 -1.65 -29.46 -25.96
N PRO A 241 -2.04 -28.67 -26.99
CA PRO A 241 -1.18 -28.38 -28.12
C PRO A 241 0.11 -27.67 -27.69
N GLU A 242 1.26 -28.18 -28.12
CA GLU A 242 2.60 -27.73 -27.68
C GLU A 242 2.83 -26.23 -27.89
N SER A 243 2.31 -25.65 -28.97
CA SER A 243 2.46 -24.22 -29.27
C SER A 243 1.66 -23.29 -28.36
N TYR A 244 0.70 -23.81 -27.59
CA TYR A 244 -0.17 -23.03 -26.71
C TYR A 244 -0.04 -23.45 -25.24
N GLY A 245 0.14 -24.75 -24.97
CA GLY A 245 0.22 -25.31 -23.61
C GLY A 245 -0.98 -24.89 -22.76
N LEU A 246 -0.72 -24.48 -21.51
CA LEU A 246 -1.77 -24.03 -20.59
C LEU A 246 -2.50 -22.75 -21.04
N HIS A 247 -1.97 -21.97 -21.98
CA HIS A 247 -2.67 -20.78 -22.49
C HIS A 247 -4.00 -21.15 -23.15
N SER A 248 -4.08 -22.30 -23.84
CA SER A 248 -5.33 -22.73 -24.48
C SER A 248 -6.41 -23.06 -23.47
N LEU A 249 -6.05 -23.80 -22.42
CA LEU A 249 -6.98 -24.13 -21.33
C LEU A 249 -7.37 -22.88 -20.52
N ALA A 250 -6.40 -22.03 -20.21
CA ALA A 250 -6.63 -20.78 -19.49
C ALA A 250 -7.60 -19.86 -20.24
N PHE A 251 -7.46 -19.76 -21.57
CA PHE A 251 -8.36 -18.98 -22.41
C PHE A 251 -9.77 -19.58 -22.48
N GLU A 252 -9.91 -20.91 -22.54
CA GLU A 252 -11.24 -21.55 -22.44
C GLU A 252 -11.92 -21.24 -21.10
N ILE A 253 -11.17 -21.28 -19.99
CA ILE A 253 -11.69 -20.91 -18.66
C ILE A 253 -12.08 -19.43 -18.61
N PHE A 254 -11.29 -18.56 -19.25
CA PHE A 254 -11.60 -17.14 -19.36
C PHE A 254 -12.90 -16.90 -20.13
N MET A 255 -13.13 -17.64 -21.23
CA MET A 255 -14.33 -17.53 -22.06
C MET A 255 -15.58 -18.18 -21.43
N ASP A 256 -15.42 -19.25 -20.65
CA ASP A 256 -16.50 -19.94 -19.94
C ASP A 256 -16.12 -20.23 -18.48
N ALA A 257 -16.17 -19.20 -17.64
CA ALA A 257 -15.81 -19.26 -16.22
C ALA A 257 -16.69 -20.20 -15.38
N HIS A 258 -17.81 -20.68 -15.92
CA HIS A 258 -18.73 -21.62 -15.26
C HIS A 258 -18.65 -23.03 -15.86
N GLY A 259 -17.80 -23.24 -16.87
CA GLY A 259 -17.60 -24.53 -17.51
C GLY A 259 -17.01 -25.58 -16.58
N THR A 260 -17.38 -26.85 -16.79
CA THR A 260 -16.76 -27.97 -16.07
C THR A 260 -15.40 -28.30 -16.68
N PHE A 261 -14.47 -28.78 -15.87
CA PHE A 261 -13.12 -29.09 -16.34
C PHE A 261 -13.08 -30.03 -17.56
N PRO A 262 -13.81 -31.16 -17.62
CA PRO A 262 -13.79 -32.03 -18.81
C PRO A 262 -14.30 -31.34 -20.08
N LYS A 263 -15.31 -30.47 -19.96
CA LYS A 263 -15.84 -29.69 -21.08
C LYS A 263 -14.78 -28.72 -21.59
N LEU A 264 -14.15 -27.97 -20.69
CA LEU A 264 -13.15 -26.95 -21.07
C LEU A 264 -11.90 -27.61 -21.66
N LEU A 265 -11.44 -28.72 -21.09
CA LEU A 265 -10.29 -29.48 -21.60
C LEU A 265 -10.54 -30.02 -23.02
N THR A 266 -11.70 -30.62 -23.27
CA THR A 266 -12.07 -31.13 -24.62
C THR A 266 -12.24 -30.02 -25.66
N GLN A 267 -12.37 -28.76 -25.23
CA GLN A 267 -12.40 -27.58 -26.11
C GLN A 267 -11.02 -26.97 -26.31
N ALA A 268 -10.19 -26.96 -25.26
CA ALA A 268 -8.81 -26.48 -25.29
C ALA A 268 -7.92 -27.31 -26.22
N GLN A 269 -8.09 -28.63 -26.24
CA GLN A 269 -7.32 -29.55 -27.09
C GLN A 269 -7.43 -29.22 -28.59
N PRO A 270 -8.63 -29.04 -29.17
CA PRO A 270 -8.80 -28.59 -30.56
C PRO A 270 -8.76 -27.06 -30.73
N LEU A 271 -8.36 -26.29 -29.71
CA LEU A 271 -8.24 -24.83 -29.76
C LEU A 271 -9.56 -24.10 -30.13
N LYS A 272 -10.69 -24.57 -29.60
CA LYS A 272 -12.02 -24.10 -30.00
C LYS A 272 -12.21 -22.60 -29.78
N ALA A 273 -11.97 -22.09 -28.57
CA ALA A 273 -12.14 -20.68 -28.26
C ALA A 273 -11.14 -19.81 -29.03
N ILE A 274 -9.87 -20.25 -29.13
CA ILE A 274 -8.84 -19.52 -29.87
C ILE A 274 -9.24 -19.37 -31.35
N THR A 275 -9.72 -20.44 -31.97
CA THR A 275 -10.16 -20.43 -33.37
C THR A 275 -11.38 -19.53 -33.57
N ASN A 276 -12.32 -19.52 -32.62
CA ASN A 276 -13.53 -18.71 -32.70
C ASN A 276 -13.29 -17.23 -32.37
N HIS A 277 -12.29 -16.93 -31.53
CA HIS A 277 -12.03 -15.60 -30.98
C HIS A 277 -10.52 -15.24 -31.00
N PRO A 278 -9.86 -15.25 -32.18
CA PRO A 278 -8.41 -15.07 -32.26
C PRO A 278 -7.93 -13.72 -31.72
N GLN A 279 -8.67 -12.64 -31.96
CA GLN A 279 -8.33 -11.29 -31.47
C GLN A 279 -8.41 -11.20 -29.94
N MET A 280 -9.43 -11.81 -29.33
CA MET A 280 -9.54 -11.84 -27.86
C MET A 280 -8.43 -12.68 -27.23
N PHE A 281 -7.98 -13.73 -27.92
CA PHE A 281 -6.84 -14.52 -27.48
C PHE A 281 -5.52 -13.74 -27.56
N GLU A 282 -5.29 -12.98 -28.65
CA GLU A 282 -4.14 -12.09 -28.75
C GLU A 282 -4.13 -11.04 -27.65
N ASP A 283 -5.27 -10.44 -27.34
CA ASP A 283 -5.40 -9.49 -26.23
C ASP A 283 -5.14 -10.16 -24.87
N PHE A 284 -5.63 -11.37 -24.66
CA PHE A 284 -5.35 -12.18 -23.47
C PHE A 284 -3.86 -12.47 -23.31
N LEU A 285 -3.14 -12.81 -24.38
CA LEU A 285 -1.71 -13.12 -24.33
C LEU A 285 -0.81 -11.92 -24.03
N LYS A 286 -1.28 -10.68 -24.25
CA LYS A 286 -0.48 -9.48 -23.96
C LYS A 286 -0.06 -9.40 -22.48
N GLU A 287 -0.86 -9.95 -21.58
CA GLU A 287 -0.57 -10.00 -20.14
C GLU A 287 0.57 -10.98 -19.79
N TYR A 288 0.76 -12.03 -20.59
CA TYR A 288 1.74 -13.09 -20.35
C TYR A 288 2.98 -12.98 -21.24
N ALA A 289 3.10 -11.90 -22.01
CA ALA A 289 4.20 -11.68 -22.93
C ALA A 289 5.55 -11.65 -22.19
N PRO A 290 6.58 -12.37 -22.69
CA PRO A 290 7.90 -12.37 -22.06
C PRO A 290 8.52 -10.98 -22.00
N LEU A 291 9.25 -10.70 -20.93
CA LEU A 291 10.06 -9.50 -20.82
C LEU A 291 11.19 -9.52 -21.87
N PRO A 292 11.51 -8.37 -22.50
CA PRO A 292 12.69 -8.24 -23.35
C PRO A 292 13.99 -8.56 -22.60
N ILE A 293 15.01 -8.97 -23.36
CA ILE A 293 16.36 -9.20 -22.82
C ILE A 293 16.96 -7.83 -22.45
N GLU A 294 17.45 -7.69 -21.21
CA GLU A 294 18.14 -6.48 -20.75
C GLU A 294 19.42 -6.26 -21.56
N SER A 295 19.68 -5.01 -21.96
CA SER A 295 20.95 -4.58 -22.55
C SER A 295 21.86 -4.02 -21.46
N ASP A 296 23.18 -4.15 -21.61
CA ASP A 296 24.15 -3.72 -20.61
C ASP A 296 24.06 -2.20 -20.36
N LEU A 297 23.76 -1.81 -19.11
CA LEU A 297 23.64 -0.41 -18.69
C LEU A 297 25.00 0.18 -18.26
N PRO A 298 25.26 1.48 -18.54
CA PRO A 298 26.47 2.18 -18.08
C PRO A 298 26.59 2.28 -16.55
N THR A 299 27.81 2.51 -16.03
CA THR A 299 28.11 2.54 -14.58
C THR A 299 27.37 3.62 -13.79
N GLN A 300 27.16 4.83 -14.32
CA GLN A 300 26.35 5.88 -13.66
C GLN A 300 24.86 5.48 -13.57
N SER A 301 24.38 4.69 -14.53
CA SER A 301 23.03 4.12 -14.47
C SER A 301 22.91 3.08 -13.36
N ALA A 302 24.00 2.49 -12.87
CA ALA A 302 23.97 1.47 -11.82
C ALA A 302 23.62 2.03 -10.43
N GLU A 303 24.10 3.23 -10.06
CA GLU A 303 23.72 3.89 -8.80
C GLU A 303 22.25 4.34 -8.84
N ASN A 304 21.81 4.95 -9.93
CA ASN A 304 20.41 5.34 -10.13
C ASN A 304 19.48 4.12 -10.09
N LEU A 305 19.87 3.04 -10.78
CA LEU A 305 19.14 1.77 -10.78
C LEU A 305 19.07 1.17 -9.37
N ARG A 306 20.12 1.29 -8.55
CA ARG A 306 20.10 0.83 -7.16
C ARG A 306 19.04 1.57 -6.35
N VAL A 307 18.94 2.89 -6.49
CA VAL A 307 17.92 3.69 -5.77
C VAL A 307 16.52 3.33 -6.25
N LEU A 308 16.30 3.24 -7.56
CA LEU A 308 15.01 2.86 -8.15
C LEU A 308 14.52 1.49 -7.64
N ARG A 309 15.43 0.51 -7.52
CA ARG A 309 15.17 -0.84 -6.99
C ARG A 309 14.87 -0.90 -5.47
N THR A 310 14.88 0.24 -4.78
CA THR A 310 14.58 0.37 -3.34
C THR A 310 13.37 1.25 -3.06
N LEU A 311 12.76 1.85 -4.09
CA LEU A 311 11.56 2.67 -3.91
C LEU A 311 10.39 1.84 -3.40
N ASP A 312 9.49 2.47 -2.65
CA ASP A 312 8.20 1.87 -2.35
C ASP A 312 7.44 1.61 -3.67
N PRO A 313 6.65 0.53 -3.81
CA PRO A 313 5.88 0.26 -5.02
C PRO A 313 5.04 1.45 -5.51
N ARG A 314 4.45 2.28 -4.63
CA ARG A 314 3.65 3.45 -5.07
C ARG A 314 4.51 4.61 -5.52
N THR A 315 5.63 4.86 -4.84
CA THR A 315 6.62 5.84 -5.28
C THR A 315 7.27 5.43 -6.59
N SER A 316 7.67 4.17 -6.72
CA SER A 316 8.24 3.58 -7.92
C SER A 316 7.29 3.73 -9.11
N GLU A 317 6.01 3.43 -8.91
CA GLU A 317 5.03 3.54 -9.97
C GLU A 317 4.91 4.97 -10.50
N TYR A 318 4.83 5.96 -9.60
CA TYR A 318 4.82 7.37 -9.97
C TYR A 318 6.08 7.76 -10.76
N VAL A 319 7.26 7.39 -10.27
CA VAL A 319 8.55 7.70 -10.89
C VAL A 319 8.69 7.06 -12.29
N LEU A 320 8.15 5.85 -12.47
CA LEU A 320 8.25 5.12 -13.74
C LEU A 320 7.19 5.53 -14.77
N HIS A 321 6.34 6.53 -14.47
CA HIS A 321 5.57 7.23 -15.50
C HIS A 321 6.45 8.11 -16.40
N PHE A 322 7.63 8.50 -15.93
CA PHE A 322 8.56 9.37 -16.67
C PHE A 322 9.48 8.52 -17.55
N PRO A 323 9.44 8.67 -18.90
CA PRO A 323 10.19 7.82 -19.83
C PRO A 323 11.69 7.72 -19.55
N SER A 324 12.33 8.85 -19.20
CA SER A 324 13.76 8.89 -18.88
C SER A 324 14.12 8.00 -17.68
N LEU A 325 13.31 8.01 -16.63
CA LEU A 325 13.50 7.21 -15.42
C LEU A 325 13.10 5.74 -15.64
N ALA A 326 12.03 5.51 -16.41
CA ALA A 326 11.60 4.16 -16.81
C ALA A 326 12.70 3.43 -17.61
N HIS A 327 13.36 4.15 -18.52
CA HIS A 327 14.48 3.62 -19.29
C HIS A 327 15.68 3.24 -18.39
N ILE A 328 16.05 4.11 -17.44
CA ILE A 328 17.13 3.82 -16.47
C ILE A 328 16.79 2.58 -15.64
N ALA A 329 15.51 2.40 -15.29
CA ALA A 329 15.05 1.26 -14.52
C ALA A 329 15.07 -0.05 -15.32
N GLY A 330 15.22 0.00 -16.65
CA GLY A 330 15.21 -1.16 -17.54
C GLY A 330 13.87 -1.44 -18.21
N GLN A 331 12.92 -0.49 -18.23
CA GLN A 331 11.73 -0.64 -19.07
C GLN A 331 12.08 -0.42 -20.55
N PRO A 332 11.56 -1.27 -21.46
CA PRO A 332 11.73 -1.05 -22.89
C PRO A 332 11.09 0.29 -23.31
N LEU A 333 11.79 1.06 -24.15
CA LEU A 333 11.17 2.20 -24.83
C LEU A 333 10.05 1.69 -25.74
N VAL A 334 8.81 1.89 -25.33
CA VAL A 334 7.67 1.63 -26.21
C VAL A 334 7.49 2.85 -27.09
N SER A 335 8.03 2.79 -28.32
CA SER A 335 7.74 3.76 -29.38
C SER A 335 6.22 3.87 -29.57
N GLY A 336 5.66 5.06 -29.33
CA GLY A 336 4.22 5.33 -29.56
C GLY A 336 3.32 5.33 -28.32
N LYS A 337 3.85 5.20 -27.09
CA LYS A 337 3.08 5.64 -25.91
C LYS A 337 2.90 7.16 -26.02
N LEU A 338 1.71 7.63 -26.43
CA LEU A 338 1.27 8.96 -25.99
C LEU A 338 1.29 8.88 -24.46
N ALA A 339 2.22 9.60 -23.84
CA ALA A 339 2.18 9.79 -22.41
C ALA A 339 0.75 10.24 -22.06
N SER A 340 0.10 9.58 -21.11
CA SER A 340 -1.03 10.23 -20.45
C SER A 340 -0.51 11.59 -19.99
N PRO A 341 -1.19 12.71 -20.32
CA PRO A 341 -0.64 14.04 -20.08
C PRO A 341 -0.32 14.29 -18.61
N SER A 342 -0.95 13.53 -17.70
CA SER A 342 -0.70 13.57 -16.26
C SER A 342 -0.52 12.15 -15.69
N PRO A 343 0.47 11.92 -14.79
CA PRO A 343 0.64 10.66 -14.09
C PRO A 343 -0.54 10.36 -13.14
N HIS A 344 -0.84 9.07 -12.98
CA HIS A 344 -1.86 8.59 -12.05
C HIS A 344 -1.19 7.86 -10.89
N ILE A 345 -1.53 8.23 -9.65
CA ILE A 345 -1.03 7.53 -8.46
C ILE A 345 -2.18 6.97 -7.64
N PHE A 346 -2.07 5.69 -7.25
CA PHE A 346 -3.02 5.02 -6.37
C PHE A 346 -2.44 4.97 -4.97
N LEU A 347 -2.91 5.85 -4.09
CA LEU A 347 -2.46 5.87 -2.71
C LEU A 347 -2.90 4.60 -1.98
N PRO A 348 -2.11 4.11 -1.01
CA PRO A 348 -2.53 3.00 -0.18
C PRO A 348 -3.91 3.24 0.45
N PHE A 349 -4.76 2.21 0.44
CA PHE A 349 -6.13 2.32 0.94
C PHE A 349 -6.15 2.42 2.46
N LEU A 350 -6.35 3.62 3.00
CA LEU A 350 -6.48 3.85 4.45
C LEU A 350 -7.85 3.39 4.95
N LEU A 351 -7.88 2.70 6.09
CA LEU A 351 -9.10 2.33 6.78
C LEU A 351 -9.62 3.52 7.61
N ASP A 352 -9.94 4.62 6.95
CA ASP A 352 -10.46 5.86 7.55
C ASP A 352 -11.99 5.85 7.69
N CYS A 353 -12.59 6.88 8.28
CA CYS A 353 -14.04 6.94 8.48
C CYS A 353 -14.75 7.33 7.17
N PRO A 354 -15.67 6.50 6.63
CA PRO A 354 -16.39 6.77 5.38
C PRO A 354 -17.10 8.12 5.27
N VAL A 355 -17.66 8.60 6.39
CA VAL A 355 -18.46 9.83 6.44
C VAL A 355 -17.63 11.08 6.73
N ARG A 356 -16.31 10.94 6.90
CA ARG A 356 -15.37 12.05 7.07
C ARG A 356 -14.58 12.29 5.79
N THR A 357 -13.94 13.45 5.72
CA THR A 357 -12.94 13.74 4.68
C THR A 357 -11.84 12.70 4.71
N ASN A 358 -11.39 12.33 3.51
CA ASN A 358 -10.35 11.34 3.31
C ASN A 358 -9.10 11.65 4.15
N ALA A 359 -8.54 10.63 4.80
CA ALA A 359 -7.38 10.81 5.67
C ALA A 359 -6.10 11.34 4.97
N TRP A 360 -5.99 11.21 3.64
CA TRP A 360 -4.88 11.76 2.86
C TRP A 360 -4.94 13.28 2.67
N GLU A 361 -6.08 13.90 2.95
CA GLU A 361 -6.34 15.30 2.61
C GLU A 361 -5.39 16.27 3.32
N VAL A 362 -5.15 16.05 4.62
CA VAL A 362 -4.40 16.97 5.49
C VAL A 362 -2.93 17.13 5.07
N SER A 363 -2.38 16.15 4.34
CA SER A 363 -0.99 16.09 3.91
C SER A 363 -0.80 16.29 2.39
N THR A 364 -1.82 16.84 1.72
CA THR A 364 -1.79 17.08 0.26
C THR A 364 -0.58 17.91 -0.18
N ALA A 365 -0.26 19.00 0.55
CA ALA A 365 0.89 19.86 0.25
C ALA A 365 2.23 19.11 0.24
N THR A 366 2.43 18.19 1.19
CA THR A 366 3.65 17.36 1.24
C THR A 366 3.78 16.49 -0.01
N ARG A 367 2.68 15.93 -0.50
CA ARG A 367 2.68 15.11 -1.72
C ARG A 367 2.85 15.94 -2.98
N GLN A 368 2.27 17.15 -3.06
CA GLN A 368 2.52 18.09 -4.17
C GLN A 368 4.00 18.43 -4.30
N LEU A 369 4.67 18.75 -3.19
CA LEU A 369 6.12 18.94 -3.20
C LEU A 369 6.87 17.68 -3.64
N ALA A 370 6.48 16.52 -3.10
CA ALA A 370 7.12 15.26 -3.42
C ALA A 370 7.06 14.96 -4.93
N TYR A 371 5.89 15.09 -5.54
CA TYR A 371 5.73 14.88 -6.98
C TYR A 371 6.46 15.94 -7.81
N GLY A 372 6.35 17.22 -7.43
CA GLY A 372 7.02 18.32 -8.13
C GLY A 372 8.56 18.19 -8.17
N LEU A 373 9.17 17.57 -7.15
CA LEU A 373 10.61 17.32 -7.12
C LEU A 373 11.12 16.47 -8.31
N VAL A 374 10.30 15.59 -8.88
CA VAL A 374 10.71 14.78 -10.06
C VAL A 374 11.01 15.67 -11.27
N ASN A 375 10.32 16.82 -11.41
CA ASN A 375 10.55 17.76 -12.50
C ASN A 375 11.97 18.34 -12.55
N ILE A 376 12.74 18.24 -11.45
CA ILE A 376 14.15 18.66 -11.40
C ILE A 376 15.06 17.75 -12.23
N ILE A 377 14.74 16.45 -12.29
CA ILE A 377 15.65 15.44 -12.85
C ILE A 377 15.19 14.88 -14.20
N VAL A 378 13.97 15.19 -14.63
CA VAL A 378 13.44 14.79 -15.94
C VAL A 378 13.58 15.92 -16.98
N PRO A 379 13.67 15.60 -18.28
CA PRO A 379 13.68 16.59 -19.35
C PRO A 379 12.42 17.47 -19.33
N THR A 380 12.52 18.72 -19.80
CA THR A 380 11.38 19.67 -19.86
C THR A 380 10.16 19.10 -20.61
N SER A 381 10.39 18.25 -21.62
CA SER A 381 9.31 17.57 -22.37
C SER A 381 8.56 16.51 -21.56
N GLU A 382 9.13 16.03 -20.45
CA GLU A 382 8.54 15.03 -19.57
C GLU A 382 8.00 15.64 -18.26
N GLN A 383 8.20 16.94 -18.02
CA GLN A 383 7.75 17.59 -16.80
C GLN A 383 6.22 17.56 -16.69
N ALA A 384 5.72 17.23 -15.51
CA ALA A 384 4.30 17.19 -15.22
C ALA A 384 3.86 18.48 -14.51
N SER A 385 2.75 19.07 -14.96
CA SER A 385 2.10 20.19 -14.26
C SER A 385 1.08 19.72 -13.22
N SER A 386 0.56 18.50 -13.37
CA SER A 386 -0.43 17.93 -12.46
C SER A 386 -0.31 16.40 -12.34
N VAL A 387 -0.87 15.86 -11.25
CA VAL A 387 -0.96 14.41 -10.96
C VAL A 387 -2.37 14.06 -10.50
N PHE A 388 -2.88 12.91 -10.93
CA PHE A 388 -4.17 12.39 -10.48
C PHE A 388 -4.02 11.39 -9.34
N GLU A 389 -4.46 11.76 -8.14
CA GLU A 389 -4.49 10.86 -6.97
C GLU A 389 -5.79 10.07 -6.88
N HIS A 390 -5.64 8.75 -6.81
CA HIS A 390 -6.71 7.79 -6.55
C HIS A 390 -6.64 7.34 -5.10
N ARG A 391 -7.74 7.55 -4.38
CA ARG A 391 -7.91 7.28 -2.94
C ARG A 391 -9.34 6.80 -2.72
N ARG A 392 -9.76 6.49 -1.48
CA ARG A 392 -11.17 6.13 -1.19
C ARG A 392 -12.11 7.13 -1.86
N GLN A 393 -12.99 6.62 -2.73
CA GLN A 393 -13.90 7.39 -3.59
C GLN A 393 -15.32 6.85 -3.46
N MET A 394 -16.30 7.73 -3.27
CA MET A 394 -17.71 7.34 -3.13
C MET A 394 -18.36 6.94 -4.46
N GLU A 395 -17.82 7.44 -5.58
CA GLU A 395 -18.33 7.22 -6.93
C GLU A 395 -17.17 6.89 -7.89
N LYS A 396 -17.46 6.44 -9.11
CA LYS A 396 -16.44 6.29 -10.15
C LYS A 396 -15.92 7.68 -10.54
N SER A 397 -14.83 8.14 -9.95
CA SER A 397 -14.17 9.40 -10.33
C SER A 397 -12.82 9.15 -10.99
N GLY A 398 -12.38 10.10 -11.81
CA GLY A 398 -11.08 10.06 -12.50
C GLY A 398 -9.85 10.27 -11.59
N GLY A 399 -10.03 10.25 -10.27
CA GLY A 399 -9.03 10.71 -9.31
C GLY A 399 -9.23 12.18 -8.92
N ARG A 400 -8.43 12.64 -7.95
CA ARG A 400 -8.30 14.07 -7.64
C ARG A 400 -7.04 14.60 -8.33
N GLU A 401 -7.20 15.60 -9.16
CA GLU A 401 -6.06 16.32 -9.72
C GLU A 401 -5.38 17.19 -8.65
N LEU A 402 -4.05 17.08 -8.59
CA LEU A 402 -3.18 17.91 -7.77
C LEU A 402 -2.23 18.68 -8.69
N MET A 403 -2.27 20.01 -8.58
CA MET A 403 -1.30 20.87 -9.25
C MET A 403 0.08 20.73 -8.60
N LEU A 404 1.12 20.62 -9.42
CA LEU A 404 2.49 20.53 -8.97
C LEU A 404 3.14 21.91 -8.95
N PRO A 405 4.06 22.19 -8.01
CA PRO A 405 4.81 23.43 -8.03
C PRO A 405 5.74 23.51 -9.23
N GLU A 406 5.98 24.73 -9.72
CA GLU A 406 7.03 24.97 -10.70
C GLU A 406 8.40 24.74 -10.05
N VAL A 407 9.40 24.39 -10.88
CA VAL A 407 10.76 24.11 -10.39
C VAL A 407 11.36 25.31 -9.63
N SER A 408 10.97 26.53 -9.97
CA SER A 408 11.35 27.77 -9.28
C SER A 408 10.80 27.90 -7.86
N ASP A 409 9.65 27.28 -7.56
CA ASP A 409 8.96 27.40 -6.27
C ASP A 409 9.39 26.31 -5.27
N ILE A 410 10.02 25.24 -5.75
CA ILE A 410 10.48 24.12 -4.93
C ILE A 410 11.38 24.57 -3.76
N PRO A 411 12.38 25.46 -3.94
CA PRO A 411 13.24 25.87 -2.83
C PRO A 411 12.47 26.48 -1.66
N GLU A 412 11.48 27.32 -1.93
CA GLU A 412 10.64 27.95 -0.90
C GLU A 412 9.79 26.92 -0.17
N ALA A 413 9.15 26.00 -0.92
CA ALA A 413 8.40 24.91 -0.31
C ALA A 413 9.26 23.99 0.57
N CYS A 414 10.52 23.75 0.19
CA CYS A 414 11.48 23.01 1.01
C CYS A 414 11.82 23.77 2.31
N ILE A 415 12.00 25.10 2.22
CA ILE A 415 12.28 25.97 3.38
C ILE A 415 11.12 25.89 4.39
N THR A 416 9.86 25.95 3.93
CA THR A 416 8.70 25.84 4.82
C THR A 416 8.73 24.57 5.67
N ILE A 417 9.06 23.41 5.08
CA ILE A 417 9.16 22.15 5.84
C ILE A 417 10.35 22.18 6.81
N LEU A 418 11.50 22.67 6.35
CA LEU A 418 12.72 22.76 7.16
C LEU A 418 12.49 23.66 8.39
N GLU A 419 11.94 24.86 8.19
CA GLU A 419 11.68 25.83 9.26
C GLU A 419 10.64 25.33 10.25
N MET A 420 9.55 24.73 9.76
CA MET A 420 8.52 24.14 10.63
C MET A 420 9.10 23.02 11.50
N PHE A 421 9.91 22.14 10.92
CA PHE A 421 10.54 21.06 11.69
C PHE A 421 11.51 21.62 12.74
N GLU A 422 12.31 22.63 12.37
CA GLU A 422 13.23 23.32 13.28
C GLU A 422 12.50 24.05 14.41
N ASP A 423 11.35 24.66 14.13
CA ASP A 423 10.51 25.30 15.13
C ASP A 423 9.98 24.28 16.15
N PHE A 424 9.49 23.12 15.69
CA PHE A 424 9.12 22.03 16.60
C PHE A 424 10.30 21.55 17.42
N ARG A 425 11.48 21.37 16.81
CA ARG A 425 12.68 20.94 17.51
C ARG A 425 13.05 21.90 18.64
N LYS A 426 12.90 23.21 18.44
CA LYS A 426 13.16 24.25 19.45
C LYS A 426 12.09 24.29 20.55
N LYS A 427 10.81 24.13 20.19
CA LYS A 427 9.68 24.23 21.13
C LYS A 427 9.41 22.94 21.92
N LEU A 428 9.77 21.78 21.36
CA LEU A 428 9.53 20.44 21.91
C LEU A 428 10.85 19.72 22.23
N LEU A 429 11.72 20.35 23.03
CA LEU A 429 13.10 19.88 23.29
C LEU A 429 13.24 18.43 23.77
N ASN A 430 12.22 17.89 24.46
CA ASN A 430 12.23 16.53 25.00
C ASN A 430 11.69 15.47 24.03
N PHE A 431 11.32 15.86 22.81
CA PHE A 431 10.74 14.96 21.83
C PHE A 431 11.83 14.23 21.06
N THR A 432 11.66 12.91 20.92
CA THR A 432 12.43 12.13 19.95
C THR A 432 12.07 12.57 18.53
N GLN A 433 12.92 12.25 17.56
CA GLN A 433 12.68 12.55 16.15
C GLN A 433 11.33 12.03 15.63
N THR A 434 10.96 10.80 15.96
CA THR A 434 9.65 10.22 15.63
C THR A 434 8.50 11.05 16.19
N GLN A 435 8.63 11.56 17.42
CA GLN A 435 7.61 12.40 18.05
C GLN A 435 7.50 13.77 17.40
N LEU A 436 8.61 14.34 16.90
CA LEU A 436 8.59 15.58 16.13
C LEU A 436 7.86 15.40 14.79
N TRP A 437 8.06 14.28 14.08
CA TRP A 437 7.30 13.96 12.87
C TRP A 437 5.81 13.76 13.15
N ILE A 438 5.46 13.12 14.27
CA ILE A 438 4.06 13.03 14.70
C ILE A 438 3.49 14.42 15.02
N ALA A 439 4.27 15.30 15.66
CA ALA A 439 3.86 16.68 15.90
C ALA A 439 3.60 17.44 14.58
N PHE A 440 4.45 17.23 13.57
CA PHE A 440 4.25 17.78 12.23
C PHE A 440 2.94 17.24 11.60
N ALA A 441 2.69 15.94 11.67
CA ALA A 441 1.43 15.36 11.17
C ALA A 441 0.19 15.94 11.88
N VAL A 442 0.26 16.22 13.18
CA VAL A 442 -0.81 16.89 13.95
C VAL A 442 -0.97 18.35 13.51
N HIS A 443 0.12 19.04 13.25
CA HIS A 443 0.08 20.40 12.69
C HIS A 443 -0.65 20.44 11.35
N GLN A 444 -0.39 19.48 10.46
CA GLN A 444 -1.09 19.36 9.18
C GLN A 444 -2.61 19.18 9.35
N ASP A 445 -3.04 18.36 10.31
CA ASP A 445 -4.47 18.23 10.67
C ASP A 445 -5.07 19.56 11.14
N ILE A 446 -4.39 20.27 12.04
CA ILE A 446 -4.86 21.55 12.59
C ILE A 446 -4.92 22.63 11.51
N GLU A 447 -3.87 22.78 10.71
CA GLU A 447 -3.78 23.76 9.64
C GLU A 447 -4.90 23.54 8.62
N TRP A 448 -5.03 22.31 8.12
CA TRP A 448 -6.06 21.96 7.16
C TRP A 448 -7.47 22.19 7.74
N SER A 449 -7.69 21.77 8.99
CA SER A 449 -8.98 21.92 9.65
C SER A 449 -9.34 23.39 9.87
N THR A 450 -8.37 24.21 10.26
CA THR A 450 -8.56 25.66 10.44
C THR A 450 -8.89 26.34 9.11
N ALA A 451 -8.14 26.05 8.05
CA ALA A 451 -8.39 26.58 6.71
C ALA A 451 -9.79 26.21 6.18
N ASN A 452 -10.32 25.05 6.58
CA ASN A 452 -11.62 24.54 6.15
C ASN A 452 -12.76 24.81 7.16
N SER A 453 -12.52 25.61 8.21
CA SER A 453 -13.51 25.89 9.27
C SER A 453 -14.08 24.61 9.93
N ARG A 454 -13.22 23.62 10.16
CA ARG A 454 -13.53 22.34 10.79
C ARG A 454 -12.75 22.15 12.09
N THR A 455 -13.25 21.28 12.95
CA THR A 455 -12.53 20.83 14.15
C THR A 455 -11.46 19.81 13.77
N ALA A 456 -10.23 20.03 14.24
CA ALA A 456 -9.11 19.11 14.05
C ALA A 456 -9.42 17.73 14.67
N ILE A 457 -9.10 16.64 13.97
CA ILE A 457 -9.40 15.30 14.48
C ILE A 457 -8.55 14.98 15.73
N SER A 458 -7.35 15.56 15.82
CA SER A 458 -6.46 15.51 16.98
C SER A 458 -7.13 16.06 18.25
N GLN A 459 -7.90 17.14 18.13
CA GLN A 459 -8.70 17.69 19.24
C GLN A 459 -9.83 16.73 19.63
N LEU A 460 -10.56 16.19 18.65
CA LEU A 460 -11.64 15.22 18.92
C LEU A 460 -11.10 13.95 19.59
N PHE A 461 -9.94 13.46 19.17
CA PHE A 461 -9.24 12.36 19.82
C PHE A 461 -8.90 12.70 21.28
N LEU A 462 -8.28 13.86 21.54
CA LEU A 462 -7.95 14.26 22.91
C LEU A 462 -9.17 14.38 23.82
N GLN A 463 -10.27 14.96 23.33
CA GLN A 463 -11.52 15.09 24.10
C GLN A 463 -12.07 13.72 24.50
N ARG A 464 -12.10 12.76 23.55
CA ARG A 464 -12.54 11.39 23.80
C ARG A 464 -11.63 10.64 24.78
N MET A 465 -10.31 10.84 24.69
CA MET A 465 -9.34 10.16 25.54
C MET A 465 -9.16 10.80 26.92
N ALA A 466 -9.58 12.06 27.11
CA ALA A 466 -9.50 12.76 28.40
C ALA A 466 -10.58 12.31 29.40
N TYR A 467 -11.75 11.87 28.91
CA TYR A 467 -12.88 11.45 29.75
C TYR A 467 -13.39 10.03 29.41
N PRO A 468 -12.52 8.99 29.45
CA PRO A 468 -12.88 7.66 28.97
C PRO A 468 -14.05 7.02 29.72
N LYS A 469 -14.32 7.41 30.98
CA LYS A 469 -15.45 6.91 31.77
C LYS A 469 -16.79 7.59 31.49
N ILE A 470 -16.78 8.80 30.91
CA ILE A 470 -17.99 9.60 30.66
C ILE A 470 -18.36 9.55 29.17
N SER A 471 -17.36 9.41 28.29
CA SER A 471 -17.57 9.46 26.84
C SER A 471 -18.06 8.13 26.24
N ASP A 472 -17.79 6.98 26.87
CA ASP A 472 -18.46 5.72 26.49
C ASP A 472 -18.39 4.62 27.60
N PRO A 473 -19.48 4.38 28.36
CA PRO A 473 -19.53 3.29 29.34
C PRO A 473 -19.42 1.89 28.70
N SER A 474 -19.57 1.79 27.37
CA SER A 474 -19.59 0.52 26.63
C SER A 474 -18.20 -0.15 26.55
N GLY A 475 -17.12 0.63 26.62
CA GLY A 475 -15.75 0.13 26.41
C GLY A 475 -15.32 -0.01 24.95
N TYR A 476 -15.83 0.82 24.03
CA TYR A 476 -15.55 0.77 22.59
C TYR A 476 -14.88 2.07 22.08
N PHE A 477 -14.17 1.97 20.96
CA PHE A 477 -13.68 3.13 20.21
C PHE A 477 -14.66 3.48 19.10
N GLY A 478 -14.98 4.77 18.96
CA GLY A 478 -15.71 5.29 17.81
C GLY A 478 -14.82 5.60 16.60
N TRP A 479 -15.45 5.83 15.45
CA TRP A 479 -14.78 6.10 14.18
C TRP A 479 -13.86 7.32 14.15
N ASP A 480 -14.00 8.28 15.06
CA ASP A 480 -13.08 9.42 15.16
C ASP A 480 -11.67 9.00 15.59
N ILE A 481 -11.57 7.95 16.44
CA ILE A 481 -10.28 7.39 16.85
C ILE A 481 -9.63 6.71 15.64
N VAL A 482 -10.40 5.95 14.86
CA VAL A 482 -9.96 5.31 13.61
C VAL A 482 -9.48 6.37 12.61
N GLN A 483 -10.24 7.44 12.43
CA GLN A 483 -9.88 8.57 11.56
C GLN A 483 -8.56 9.22 11.98
N PHE A 484 -8.36 9.46 13.27
CA PHE A 484 -7.14 10.11 13.79
C PHE A 484 -5.89 9.31 13.41
N PHE A 485 -5.88 7.99 13.64
CA PHE A 485 -4.73 7.17 13.26
C PHE A 485 -4.57 7.04 11.75
N ALA A 486 -5.65 6.94 10.99
CA ALA A 486 -5.57 6.95 9.53
C ALA A 486 -4.94 8.25 9.01
N GLN A 487 -5.27 9.42 9.58
CA GLN A 487 -4.68 10.70 9.20
C GLN A 487 -3.21 10.83 9.58
N LEU A 488 -2.83 10.37 10.78
CA LEU A 488 -1.42 10.31 11.17
C LEU A 488 -0.62 9.43 10.21
N GLN A 489 -1.14 8.23 9.93
CA GLN A 489 -0.53 7.27 9.01
C GLN A 489 -0.40 7.82 7.60
N GLY A 490 -1.45 8.46 7.05
CA GLY A 490 -1.40 9.11 5.74
C GLY A 490 -0.41 10.27 5.68
N SER A 491 -0.29 11.06 6.75
CA SER A 491 0.66 12.18 6.82
C SER A 491 2.11 11.70 6.89
N LEU A 492 2.40 10.75 7.79
CA LEU A 492 3.73 10.15 7.91
C LEU A 492 4.15 9.44 6.61
N TYR A 493 3.22 8.73 5.96
CA TYR A 493 3.49 8.10 4.66
C TYR A 493 3.73 9.13 3.56
N SER A 494 3.05 10.28 3.59
CA SER A 494 3.32 11.38 2.64
C SER A 494 4.75 11.92 2.80
N PHE A 495 5.26 12.02 4.04
CA PHE A 495 6.68 12.34 4.27
C PHE A 495 7.63 11.24 3.79
N ARG A 496 7.22 9.97 3.87
CA ARG A 496 7.98 8.86 3.29
C ARG A 496 8.05 8.93 1.75
N ILE A 497 6.95 9.27 1.07
CA ILE A 497 6.97 9.52 -0.39
C ILE A 497 7.95 10.66 -0.70
N LEU A 498 7.85 11.77 0.04
CA LEU A 498 8.77 12.90 -0.09
C LEU A 498 10.23 12.50 0.14
N GLN A 499 10.52 11.69 1.17
CA GLN A 499 11.85 11.18 1.48
C GLN A 499 12.44 10.38 0.30
N GLN A 500 11.66 9.44 -0.24
CA GLN A 500 12.13 8.56 -1.31
C GLN A 500 12.36 9.33 -2.62
N ILE A 501 11.46 10.24 -2.98
CA ILE A 501 11.63 11.06 -4.18
C ILE A 501 12.81 12.04 -4.00
N THR A 502 12.94 12.68 -2.83
CA THR A 502 14.09 13.57 -2.57
C THR A 502 15.41 12.80 -2.64
N SER A 503 15.45 11.58 -2.11
CA SER A 503 16.64 10.70 -2.18
C SER A 503 16.98 10.34 -3.64
N LEU A 504 15.97 10.04 -4.46
CA LEU A 504 16.15 9.79 -5.89
C LEU A 504 16.71 11.03 -6.60
N VAL A 505 16.13 12.20 -6.36
CA VAL A 505 16.58 13.47 -6.96
C VAL A 505 18.03 13.76 -6.60
N VAL A 506 18.40 13.66 -5.32
CA VAL A 506 19.78 13.87 -4.86
C VAL A 506 20.77 12.85 -5.43
N SER A 507 20.32 11.62 -5.69
CA SER A 507 21.18 10.56 -6.24
C SER A 507 21.34 10.65 -7.76
N THR A 508 20.32 11.15 -8.46
CA THR A 508 20.26 11.14 -9.93
C THR A 508 20.68 12.48 -10.56
N GLY A 509 20.38 13.60 -9.89
CA GLY A 509 20.63 14.92 -10.45
C GLY A 509 22.11 15.29 -10.42
N SER A 510 22.52 16.11 -11.39
CA SER A 510 23.84 16.74 -11.35
C SER A 510 23.93 17.65 -10.13
N LYS A 511 24.99 17.51 -9.32
CA LYS A 511 25.18 18.33 -8.11
C LYS A 511 25.12 19.84 -8.37
N ALA A 512 25.40 20.28 -9.60
CA ALA A 512 25.34 21.68 -9.99
C ALA A 512 23.92 22.21 -10.28
N SER A 513 22.92 21.32 -10.47
CA SER A 513 21.55 21.70 -10.83
C SER A 513 20.52 21.51 -9.71
N ILE A 514 20.89 20.88 -8.59
CA ILE A 514 19.99 20.65 -7.46
C ILE A 514 20.14 21.79 -6.44
N PRO A 515 19.05 22.47 -6.05
CA PRO A 515 19.12 23.51 -5.01
C PRO A 515 19.60 22.97 -3.65
N ASP A 516 20.42 23.75 -2.93
CA ASP A 516 20.93 23.39 -1.58
C ASP A 516 19.82 23.06 -0.58
N THR A 517 18.65 23.70 -0.71
CA THR A 517 17.47 23.44 0.11
C THR A 517 16.96 22.01 -0.03
N VAL A 518 17.06 21.41 -1.23
CA VAL A 518 16.69 20.01 -1.49
C VAL A 518 17.68 19.06 -0.81
N HIS A 519 18.98 19.35 -0.82
CA HIS A 519 19.98 18.56 -0.09
C HIS A 519 19.75 18.60 1.43
N ARG A 520 19.45 19.79 1.98
CA ARG A 520 19.09 19.96 3.40
C ARG A 520 17.81 19.19 3.75
N LEU A 521 16.79 19.27 2.89
CA LEU A 521 15.55 18.54 3.04
C LEU A 521 15.80 17.02 3.03
N ASN A 522 16.64 16.51 2.12
CA ASN A 522 17.01 15.10 2.09
C ASN A 522 17.65 14.63 3.41
N SER A 523 18.57 15.44 3.94
CA SER A 523 19.20 15.16 5.24
C SER A 523 18.18 15.11 6.37
N LEU A 524 17.21 16.04 6.40
CA LEU A 524 16.14 16.03 7.40
C LEU A 524 15.25 14.78 7.23
N LEU A 525 14.85 14.46 6.00
CA LEU A 525 13.92 13.36 5.70
C LEU A 525 14.51 11.98 5.98
N SER A 526 15.84 11.83 6.04
CA SER A 526 16.50 10.59 6.51
C SER A 526 16.03 10.13 7.90
N SER A 527 15.42 11.04 8.64
CA SER A 527 14.97 10.87 10.02
C SER A 527 13.46 10.58 10.15
N VAL A 528 12.73 10.50 9.02
CA VAL A 528 11.30 10.12 8.99
C VAL A 528 11.15 8.73 9.61
N PRO A 529 10.16 8.51 10.49
CA PRO A 529 9.99 7.22 11.14
C PRO A 529 9.69 6.11 10.15
N THR A 530 10.15 4.91 10.47
CA THR A 530 9.82 3.70 9.70
C THR A 530 8.37 3.28 9.95
N LEU A 531 7.80 2.47 9.05
CA LEU A 531 6.42 2.00 9.15
C LEU A 531 6.12 1.23 10.45
N VAL A 532 7.13 0.57 11.03
CA VAL A 532 6.97 -0.17 12.31
C VAL A 532 6.88 0.73 13.54
N ASP A 533 7.13 2.03 13.38
CA ASP A 533 7.05 3.05 14.42
C ASP A 533 5.80 3.95 14.25
N TYR A 534 4.96 3.68 13.24
CA TYR A 534 3.73 4.45 13.03
C TYR A 534 2.73 4.16 14.15
N PRO A 535 2.10 5.20 14.73
CA PRO A 535 1.00 5.01 15.66
C PRO A 535 -0.17 4.31 14.99
N ASP A 536 -0.80 3.39 15.71
CA ASP A 536 -1.98 2.65 15.26
C ASP A 536 -3.05 2.59 16.37
N LEU A 537 -4.14 1.89 16.11
CA LEU A 537 -5.21 1.71 17.10
C LEU A 537 -4.75 0.97 18.37
N GLY A 538 -3.70 0.15 18.29
CA GLY A 538 -3.05 -0.48 19.44
C GLY A 538 -2.48 0.57 20.40
N THR A 539 -1.97 1.69 19.89
CA THR A 539 -1.57 2.85 20.69
C THR A 539 -2.74 3.38 21.52
N ALA A 540 -3.92 3.58 20.93
CA ALA A 540 -5.09 4.00 21.71
C ALA A 540 -5.52 2.96 22.75
N SER A 541 -5.47 1.67 22.41
CA SER A 541 -5.78 0.60 23.36
C SER A 541 -4.84 0.60 24.56
N SER A 542 -3.55 0.87 24.33
CA SER A 542 -2.55 0.98 25.40
C SER A 542 -2.79 2.18 26.34
N ILE A 543 -3.36 3.30 25.83
CA ILE A 543 -3.78 4.44 26.66
C ILE A 543 -4.87 4.02 27.64
N VAL A 544 -5.90 3.31 27.15
CA VAL A 544 -7.02 2.85 27.97
C VAL A 544 -6.57 1.89 29.07
N ARG A 545 -5.56 1.06 28.76
CA ARG A 545 -4.91 0.15 29.71
C ARG A 545 -3.97 0.83 30.70
N LYS A 546 -3.79 2.15 30.61
CA LYS A 546 -2.86 2.93 31.42
C LYS A 546 -1.42 2.42 31.34
N SER A 547 -1.00 1.93 30.17
CA SER A 547 0.37 1.50 29.91
C SER A 547 1.15 2.57 29.13
N GLU A 548 2.10 2.17 28.28
CA GLU A 548 3.00 3.05 27.52
C GLU A 548 2.28 4.14 26.70
N GLY A 549 1.01 3.91 26.30
CA GLY A 549 0.21 4.88 25.57
C GLY A 549 -0.01 6.21 26.29
N LEU A 550 0.04 6.25 27.63
CA LEU A 550 -0.10 7.51 28.38
C LEU A 550 0.96 8.55 27.98
N LYS A 551 2.15 8.09 27.57
CA LYS A 551 3.22 8.96 27.04
C LYS A 551 2.79 9.61 25.72
N PHE A 552 2.18 8.85 24.81
CA PHE A 552 1.64 9.37 23.55
C PHE A 552 0.58 10.45 23.81
N LEU A 553 -0.35 10.21 24.72
CA LEU A 553 -1.39 11.20 25.07
C LEU A 553 -0.80 12.48 25.67
N LYS A 554 0.21 12.35 26.54
CA LYS A 554 0.93 13.51 27.12
C LYS A 554 1.62 14.32 26.02
N ASN A 555 2.33 13.65 25.12
CA ASN A 555 3.02 14.32 24.01
C ASN A 555 2.03 15.05 23.10
N LEU A 556 0.90 14.42 22.75
CA LEU A 556 -0.11 15.07 21.92
C LEU A 556 -0.67 16.33 22.59
N LYS A 557 -0.94 16.30 23.90
CA LYS A 557 -1.36 17.51 24.63
C LYS A 557 -0.32 18.63 24.58
N GLU A 558 0.95 18.30 24.68
CA GLU A 558 2.04 19.28 24.59
C GLU A 558 2.13 19.90 23.19
N VAL A 559 1.98 19.09 22.13
CA VAL A 559 1.92 19.57 20.74
C VAL A 559 0.79 20.56 20.55
N MET A 560 -0.42 20.21 20.99
CA MET A 560 -1.59 21.09 20.86
C MET A 560 -1.42 22.42 21.59
N LYS A 561 -0.75 22.40 22.75
CA LYS A 561 -0.41 23.61 23.51
C LYS A 561 0.63 24.46 22.79
N VAL A 562 1.67 23.85 22.22
CA VAL A 562 2.70 24.55 21.45
C VAL A 562 2.12 25.23 20.19
N LEU A 563 1.11 24.61 19.60
CA LEU A 563 0.38 25.14 18.44
C LEU A 563 -0.72 26.14 18.79
N ASP A 564 -0.88 26.48 20.08
CA ASP A 564 -1.94 27.35 20.61
C ASP A 564 -3.36 26.93 20.17
N TYR A 565 -3.56 25.66 19.87
CA TYR A 565 -4.85 25.12 19.48
C TYR A 565 -5.61 24.69 20.73
N ALA A 566 -6.25 25.68 21.37
CA ALA A 566 -6.98 25.48 22.61
C ALA A 566 -8.07 24.40 22.46
N SER A 567 -8.14 23.51 23.46
CA SER A 567 -9.32 22.68 23.68
C SER A 567 -10.49 23.56 24.14
N SER A 568 -11.13 24.27 23.22
CA SER A 568 -12.45 24.84 23.46
C SER A 568 -13.37 23.67 23.78
N ALA A 569 -13.68 23.49 25.06
CA ALA A 569 -14.77 22.64 25.49
C ALA A 569 -16.03 23.19 24.81
N VAL A 570 -16.56 22.44 23.85
CA VAL A 570 -17.86 22.75 23.26
C VAL A 570 -18.86 22.68 24.41
N ALA A 571 -19.50 23.82 24.69
CA ALA A 571 -20.56 23.91 25.69
C ALA A 571 -21.61 22.81 25.46
N PRO A 572 -22.17 22.19 26.51
CA PRO A 572 -23.21 21.19 26.34
C PRO A 572 -24.40 21.85 25.63
N GLY A 573 -24.78 21.28 24.49
CA GLY A 573 -25.91 21.76 23.70
C GLY A 573 -27.19 21.89 24.53
N PRO A 574 -28.10 22.81 24.18
CA PRO A 574 -29.26 23.07 24.99
C PRO A 574 -30.17 21.84 25.02
N ALA A 575 -30.56 21.47 26.24
CA ALA A 575 -31.50 20.40 26.51
C ALA A 575 -32.82 20.60 25.74
N LYS A 576 -33.39 19.47 25.33
CA LYS A 576 -34.68 19.34 24.67
C LYS A 576 -35.77 20.19 25.35
N SER A 577 -36.44 21.06 24.59
CA SER A 577 -37.86 21.37 24.84
C SER A 577 -38.65 21.25 23.53
N ARG A 578 -39.47 20.20 23.46
CA ARG A 578 -40.58 20.09 22.51
C ARG A 578 -41.56 21.23 22.79
N LYS A 579 -41.87 22.05 21.78
CA LYS A 579 -43.24 22.56 21.55
C LYS A 579 -43.37 23.07 20.11
N SER A 580 -44.47 22.65 19.50
CA SER A 580 -44.90 22.91 18.13
C SER A 580 -45.33 24.35 17.88
N SER A 581 -45.01 24.90 16.71
CA SER A 581 -45.96 25.72 15.93
C SER A 581 -45.51 25.90 14.47
N LYS A 582 -46.43 25.61 13.56
CA LYS A 582 -46.37 25.91 12.12
C LYS A 582 -46.55 27.43 11.90
N LYS A 583 -45.74 28.08 11.04
CA LYS A 583 -46.21 29.02 9.99
C LYS A 583 -45.07 29.65 9.17
N LYS A 584 -45.29 29.65 7.84
CA LYS A 584 -44.91 30.62 6.79
C LYS A 584 -43.44 31.07 6.70
N ARG A 585 -42.72 30.54 5.69
CA ARG A 585 -41.58 31.21 5.05
C ARG A 585 -42.11 32.29 4.08
N LYS A 586 -41.84 33.55 4.39
CA LYS A 586 -41.87 34.67 3.44
C LYS A 586 -40.41 35.05 3.17
N ARG A 587 -40.12 35.20 1.88
CA ARG A 587 -38.89 35.71 1.26
C ARG A 587 -38.57 37.09 1.84
N ASP A 588 -37.33 37.31 2.26
CA ASP A 588 -36.68 38.62 2.23
C ASP A 588 -35.17 38.45 2.05
N GLN A 589 -34.67 39.17 1.04
CA GLN A 589 -33.26 39.47 0.80
C GLN A 589 -32.82 40.51 1.83
N ALA A 590 -31.69 40.28 2.48
CA ALA A 590 -30.87 41.35 3.02
C ALA A 590 -29.41 40.89 3.03
N THR A 591 -28.62 41.58 2.23
CA THR A 591 -27.17 41.76 2.30
C THR A 591 -26.64 41.72 3.74
N SER A 592 -25.66 40.86 4.00
CA SER A 592 -24.82 40.97 5.19
C SER A 592 -23.36 40.77 4.78
N GLU A 593 -22.58 41.72 5.24
CA GLU A 593 -21.19 42.02 4.95
C GLU A 593 -20.26 40.86 5.34
N LEU A 594 -19.19 40.73 4.55
CA LEU A 594 -18.05 39.85 4.81
C LEU A 594 -17.38 40.23 6.15
N PRO A 595 -17.11 39.27 7.06
CA PRO A 595 -16.03 39.43 8.02
C PRO A 595 -14.72 39.07 7.33
N ALA A 596 -13.89 40.08 7.11
CA ALA A 596 -12.49 39.93 6.74
C ALA A 596 -11.72 39.25 7.89
N GLY A 597 -10.99 38.18 7.54
CA GLY A 597 -10.15 37.44 8.48
C GLY A 597 -9.72 36.10 7.91
N LYS A 598 -9.16 36.06 6.69
CA LYS A 598 -8.49 34.84 6.21
C LYS A 598 -7.21 34.68 7.01
N ALA A 599 -7.16 33.65 7.88
CA ALA A 599 -5.90 33.18 8.43
C ALA A 599 -4.96 32.85 7.25
N LYS A 600 -3.72 33.36 7.29
CA LYS A 600 -2.71 33.02 6.29
C LYS A 600 -2.43 31.53 6.39
N SER A 601 -2.73 30.79 5.33
CA SER A 601 -2.36 29.38 5.18
C SER A 601 -0.84 29.29 5.14
N SER A 602 -0.22 28.39 5.91
CA SER A 602 1.21 28.07 5.79
C SER A 602 1.47 27.06 4.66
N ASN A 603 0.42 26.59 3.98
CA ASN A 603 0.53 25.77 2.78
C ASN A 603 1.19 26.61 1.67
N PRO A 604 2.44 26.30 1.26
CA PRO A 604 3.13 27.04 0.21
C PRO A 604 2.43 26.92 -1.15
N PHE A 605 1.49 25.98 -1.29
CA PHE A 605 0.75 25.70 -2.52
C PHE A 605 -0.70 26.21 -2.51
N ALA A 606 -1.10 27.01 -1.52
CA ALA A 606 -2.47 27.53 -1.44
C ALA A 606 -2.90 28.36 -2.67
N LEU A 607 -1.93 28.90 -3.44
CA LEU A 607 -2.17 29.63 -4.68
C LEU A 607 -2.44 28.73 -5.89
N LEU A 608 -2.07 27.44 -5.81
CA LEU A 608 -2.28 26.47 -6.89
C LEU A 608 -3.72 25.90 -6.90
N GLU A 609 -4.52 26.15 -5.87
CA GLU A 609 -5.93 25.71 -5.77
C GLU A 609 -6.94 26.70 -6.40
N THR A 610 -6.47 27.86 -6.87
CA THR A 610 -7.32 28.92 -7.45
C THR A 610 -7.25 29.03 -8.99
N GLY A 611 -6.74 28.00 -9.66
CA GLY A 611 -6.61 27.92 -11.13
C GLY A 611 -7.77 27.24 -11.82
#